data_AF-A0A150R093-F1
#
_entry.id   AF-A0A150R093-F1
#
_cell.length_a   1.000
_cell.length_b   1.000
_cell.length_c   1.000
_cell.angle_alpha   90.00
_cell.angle_beta   90.00
_cell.angle_gamma   90.00
#
_symmetry.space_group_name_H-M   'P 1'
#
loop_
_entity.id
_entity.type
_entity.pdbx_description
1 polymer ?
#
loop_
_entity_poly.entity_id
_entity_poly.type
_entity_poly.pdbx_seq_one_letter_code
_entity_poly.pdbx_strand_id
1 'polypeptide(L)'
;MTTLGQHGEACRNGGDEVVVILSSTTDERAGKLLDGLVRQLGKDVLRLGAEVEVRLTASCGSVVTTNPDEDAKALLARADQAQYRAKEESKKYTPRVSTIAVGDGEVTTCALGG
;
A
#
# COMPACT_ATOMS: atom_id res chain seq x y z
N MET A 1 -13.03 -10.84 5.27
CA MET A 1 -12.58 -9.53 5.80
C MET A 1 -11.78 -9.83 7.06
N THR A 2 -10.56 -9.33 7.16
CA THR A 2 -9.69 -9.53 8.33
C THR A 2 -9.53 -8.19 9.03
N THR A 3 -9.68 -8.16 10.36
CA THR A 3 -9.53 -6.93 11.14
C THR A 3 -8.05 -6.56 11.28
N LEU A 4 -7.71 -5.31 10.95
CA LEU A 4 -6.38 -4.74 11.17
C LEU A 4 -6.39 -3.91 12.46
N GLY A 5 -5.94 -4.52 13.57
CA GLY A 5 -5.94 -3.89 14.89
C GLY A 5 -7.36 -3.60 15.39
N GLN A 6 -7.55 -2.47 16.09
CA GLN A 6 -8.86 -2.07 16.65
C GLN A 6 -9.68 -1.12 15.75
N HIS A 7 -9.15 -0.66 14.61
CA HIS A 7 -9.72 0.48 13.88
C HIS A 7 -9.73 0.34 12.34
N GLY A 8 -9.35 -0.83 11.81
CA GLY A 8 -9.20 -1.04 10.38
C GLY A 8 -9.76 -2.37 9.88
N GLU A 9 -10.22 -2.36 8.64
CA GLU A 9 -10.72 -3.54 7.93
C GLU A 9 -9.91 -3.78 6.67
N ALA A 10 -9.55 -5.04 6.41
CA ALA A 10 -8.89 -5.45 5.17
C ALA A 10 -9.75 -6.43 4.37
N CYS A 11 -9.82 -6.21 3.07
CA CYS A 11 -10.41 -7.13 2.12
C CYS A 11 -9.48 -7.39 0.94
N ARG A 12 -9.57 -8.60 0.38
CA ARG A 12 -8.90 -8.93 -0.87
C ARG A 12 -9.85 -8.57 -2.00
N ASN A 13 -9.44 -7.61 -2.84
CA ASN A 13 -10.28 -7.10 -3.93
C ASN A 13 -10.27 -8.06 -5.14
N GLY A 14 -9.12 -8.72 -5.38
CA GLY A 14 -8.90 -9.69 -6.45
C GLY A 14 -7.40 -9.89 -6.67
N GLY A 15 -6.98 -11.04 -7.22
CA GLY A 15 -5.55 -11.28 -7.49
C GLY A 15 -4.67 -11.11 -6.25
N ASP A 16 -3.67 -10.22 -6.34
CA ASP A 16 -2.76 -9.80 -5.27
C ASP A 16 -3.15 -8.47 -4.60
N GLU A 17 -4.33 -7.92 -4.91
CA GLU A 17 -4.78 -6.62 -4.42
C GLU A 17 -5.52 -6.72 -3.08
N VAL A 18 -5.10 -5.88 -2.15
CA VAL A 18 -5.67 -5.74 -0.81
C VAL A 18 -6.10 -4.29 -0.60
N VAL A 19 -7.35 -4.10 -0.18
CA VAL A 19 -7.89 -2.80 0.22
C VAL A 19 -7.98 -2.75 1.74
N VAL A 20 -7.55 -1.63 2.30
CA VAL A 20 -7.58 -1.36 3.74
C VAL A 20 -8.38 -0.09 4.00
N ILE A 21 -9.38 -0.18 4.88
CA ILE A 21 -10.17 0.95 5.34
C ILE A 21 -9.74 1.28 6.76
N LEU A 22 -9.39 2.54 7.02
CA LEU A 22 -9.00 3.04 8.34
C LEU A 22 -9.92 4.18 8.77
N SER A 23 -10.49 4.06 9.95
CA SER A 23 -11.24 5.14 10.58
C SER A 23 -10.30 6.20 11.17
N SER A 24 -10.76 7.46 11.22
CA SER A 24 -10.07 8.56 11.93
C SER A 24 -8.58 8.70 11.62
N THR A 25 -8.24 8.60 10.34
CA THR A 25 -6.86 8.56 9.85
C THR A 25 -6.59 9.71 8.91
N THR A 26 -5.47 10.41 9.10
CA THR A 26 -4.98 11.48 8.24
C THR A 26 -4.03 10.91 7.18
N ASP A 27 -3.79 11.67 6.11
CA ASP A 27 -2.81 11.30 5.08
C ASP A 27 -1.41 11.04 5.68
N GLU A 28 -0.94 11.89 6.59
CA GLU A 28 0.34 11.69 7.28
C GLU A 28 0.39 10.36 8.04
N ARG A 29 -0.69 10.04 8.76
CA ARG A 29 -0.79 8.80 9.53
C ARG A 29 -0.89 7.59 8.60
N ALA A 30 -1.64 7.68 7.50
CA ALA A 30 -1.72 6.64 6.48
C ALA A 30 -0.34 6.37 5.87
N GLY A 31 0.41 7.42 5.52
CA GLY A 31 1.78 7.30 5.01
C GLY A 31 2.71 6.57 5.98
N LYS A 32 2.68 6.92 7.28
CA LYS A 32 3.49 6.23 8.31
C LYS A 32 3.11 4.75 8.47
N LEU A 33 1.81 4.45 8.43
CA LEU A 33 1.32 3.07 8.52
C LEU A 33 1.75 2.24 7.31
N LEU A 34 1.64 2.81 6.10
CA LEU A 34 2.08 2.16 4.87
C LEU A 34 3.60 1.96 4.85
N ASP A 35 4.41 2.94 5.27
CA ASP A 35 5.87 2.79 5.35
C ASP A 35 6.25 1.64 6.30
N GLY A 36 5.62 1.58 7.48
CA GLY A 36 5.80 0.46 8.40
C GLY A 36 5.43 -0.90 7.78
N LEU A 37 4.28 -0.96 7.09
CA LEU A 37 3.79 -2.18 6.44
C LEU A 37 4.75 -2.67 5.36
N VAL A 38 5.17 -1.79 4.43
CA VAL A 38 6.03 -2.21 3.32
C VAL A 38 7.45 -2.56 3.79
N ARG A 39 7.96 -1.91 4.84
CA ARG A 39 9.22 -2.31 5.48
C ARG A 39 9.12 -3.67 6.14
N GLN A 40 8.00 -3.97 6.80
CA GLN A 40 7.79 -5.28 7.39
C GLN A 40 7.68 -6.35 6.30
N LEU A 41 6.89 -6.11 5.25
CA LEU A 41 6.75 -7.00 4.11
C LEU A 41 8.10 -7.34 3.45
N GLY A 42 8.98 -6.35 3.30
CA GLY A 42 10.29 -6.54 2.68
C GLY A 42 11.33 -7.26 3.54
N LYS A 43 11.08 -7.44 4.84
CA LYS A 43 11.92 -8.28 5.72
C LYS A 43 11.70 -9.76 5.45
N ASP A 44 10.51 -10.12 5.00
CA ASP A 44 10.17 -11.51 4.75
C ASP A 44 10.80 -11.97 3.42
N VAL A 45 11.50 -13.10 3.49
CA VAL A 45 12.02 -13.80 2.33
C VAL A 45 11.17 -15.04 2.12
N LEU A 46 10.40 -15.04 1.03
CA LEU A 46 9.66 -16.22 0.63
C LEU A 46 10.60 -17.23 -0.03
N ARG A 47 10.60 -18.46 0.47
CA ARG A 47 11.33 -19.57 -0.14
C ARG A 47 10.41 -20.36 -1.05
N LEU A 48 10.71 -20.33 -2.35
CA LEU A 48 10.01 -21.11 -3.37
C LEU A 48 10.89 -22.33 -3.72
N GLY A 49 10.67 -23.44 -3.00
CA GLY A 49 11.54 -24.62 -3.10
C GLY A 49 12.86 -24.43 -2.34
N ALA A 50 13.88 -25.20 -2.72
CA ALA A 50 15.16 -25.23 -2.00
C ALA A 50 16.10 -24.05 -2.32
N GLU A 51 15.97 -23.45 -3.51
CA GLU A 51 17.00 -22.53 -4.05
C GLU A 51 16.50 -21.12 -4.40
N VAL A 52 15.18 -20.90 -4.44
CA VAL A 52 14.64 -19.59 -4.85
C VAL A 52 14.17 -18.80 -3.64
N GLU A 53 14.86 -17.70 -3.36
CA GLU A 53 14.47 -16.70 -2.37
C GLU A 53 13.87 -15.47 -3.07
N VAL A 54 12.62 -15.16 -2.75
CA VAL A 54 11.88 -14.01 -3.29
C VAL A 54 11.61 -13.01 -2.18
N ARG A 55 12.00 -11.76 -2.42
CA ARG A 55 11.61 -10.64 -1.56
C ARG A 55 10.31 -10.04 -2.08
N LEU A 56 9.37 -9.85 -1.17
CA LEU A 56 8.12 -9.18 -1.50
C LEU A 56 8.31 -7.66 -1.50
N THR A 57 7.63 -7.01 -2.43
CA THR A 57 7.48 -5.55 -2.47
C THR A 57 6.01 -5.23 -2.69
N ALA A 58 5.60 -4.02 -2.36
CA ALA A 58 4.23 -3.55 -2.58
C ALA A 58 4.21 -2.12 -3.12
N SER A 59 3.26 -1.87 -4.02
CA SER A 59 2.89 -0.52 -4.45
C SER A 59 1.59 -0.14 -3.77
N CYS A 60 1.63 0.86 -2.91
CA CYS A 60 0.52 1.26 -2.06
C CYS A 60 0.03 2.66 -2.44
N GLY A 61 -1.29 2.80 -2.59
CA GLY A 61 -1.96 4.09 -2.69
C GLY A 61 -2.90 4.28 -1.51
N SER A 62 -2.97 5.48 -0.94
CA SER A 62 -4.00 5.83 0.03
C SER A 62 -4.60 7.19 -0.28
N VAL A 63 -5.86 7.34 0.11
CA VAL A 63 -6.56 8.62 0.11
C VAL A 63 -7.38 8.74 1.38
N VAL A 64 -7.60 9.97 1.83
CA VAL A 64 -8.50 10.29 2.94
C VAL A 64 -9.72 11.04 2.41
N THR A 65 -10.83 10.91 3.12
CA THR A 65 -11.99 11.77 2.94
C THR A 65 -12.50 12.27 4.28
N THR A 66 -12.91 13.53 4.29
CA THR A 66 -13.67 14.16 5.38
C THR A 66 -15.10 14.48 4.95
N ASN A 67 -15.46 14.20 3.70
CA ASN A 67 -16.79 14.43 3.17
C ASN A 67 -17.67 13.21 3.50
N PRO A 68 -18.66 13.35 4.40
CA PRO A 68 -19.55 12.24 4.75
C PRO A 68 -20.44 11.78 3.59
N ASP A 69 -20.61 12.62 2.57
CA ASP A 69 -21.45 12.35 1.40
C ASP A 69 -20.65 11.84 0.19
N GLU A 70 -19.34 11.62 0.34
CA GLU A 70 -18.54 11.07 -0.76
C GLU A 70 -18.92 9.61 -1.04
N ASP A 71 -19.22 9.33 -2.31
CA ASP A 71 -19.52 7.98 -2.76
C ASP A 71 -18.31 7.04 -2.59
N ALA A 72 -18.56 5.84 -2.07
CA ALA A 72 -17.51 4.86 -1.80
C ALA A 72 -16.75 4.42 -3.07
N LYS A 73 -17.41 4.38 -4.25
CA LYS A 73 -16.73 4.06 -5.50
C LYS A 73 -15.83 5.20 -5.95
N ALA A 74 -16.25 6.44 -5.74
CA ALA A 74 -15.40 7.60 -6.01
C ALA A 74 -14.15 7.60 -5.12
N LEU A 75 -14.31 7.34 -3.81
CA LEU A 75 -13.19 7.22 -2.87
C LEU A 75 -12.22 6.09 -3.29
N LEU A 76 -12.75 4.91 -3.63
CA LEU A 76 -11.96 3.77 -4.09
C LEU A 76 -11.22 4.09 -5.39
N ALA A 77 -11.89 4.74 -6.36
CA ALA A 77 -11.26 5.13 -7.62
C ALA A 77 -10.07 6.08 -7.41
N ARG A 78 -10.15 7.00 -6.44
CA ARG A 78 -9.02 7.86 -6.07
C ARG A 78 -7.88 7.06 -5.41
N ALA A 79 -8.21 6.09 -4.56
CA ALA A 79 -7.22 5.19 -3.97
C ALA A 79 -6.48 4.36 -5.05
N ASP A 80 -7.23 3.83 -6.03
CA ASP A 80 -6.69 3.08 -7.16
C ASP A 80 -5.78 3.95 -8.03
N GLN A 81 -6.16 5.20 -8.29
CA GLN A 81 -5.29 6.14 -9.00
C GLN A 81 -3.99 6.41 -8.25
N ALA A 82 -4.04 6.60 -6.93
CA ALA A 82 -2.83 6.72 -6.11
C ALA A 82 -1.97 5.45 -6.19
N GLN A 83 -2.58 4.27 -6.07
CA GLN A 83 -1.87 2.99 -6.17
C GLN A 83 -1.23 2.79 -7.55
N TYR A 84 -1.91 3.22 -8.61
CA TYR A 84 -1.39 3.18 -9.96
C TYR A 84 -0.15 4.06 -10.10
N ARG A 85 -0.15 5.28 -9.54
CA ARG A 85 1.05 6.15 -9.52
C ARG A 85 2.21 5.48 -8.79
N ALA A 86 1.96 4.84 -7.65
CA ALA A 86 2.97 4.07 -6.94
C ALA A 86 3.50 2.89 -7.78
N LYS A 87 2.62 2.19 -8.49
CA LYS A 87 2.96 1.06 -9.36
C LYS A 87 3.84 1.48 -10.53
N GLU A 88 3.54 2.60 -11.17
CA GLU A 88 4.37 3.19 -12.22
C GLU A 88 5.76 3.56 -11.71
N GLU A 89 5.86 4.16 -10.52
CA GLU A 89 7.14 4.50 -9.92
C GLU A 89 8.00 3.25 -9.68
N SER A 90 7.40 2.17 -9.17
CA SER A 90 8.12 0.91 -8.93
C SER A 90 8.78 0.35 -10.19
N LYS A 91 8.22 0.63 -11.38
CA LYS A 91 8.72 0.16 -12.69
C LYS A 91 10.05 0.76 -13.09
N LYS A 92 10.45 1.86 -12.46
CA LYS A 92 11.72 2.54 -12.72
C LYS A 92 12.92 1.84 -12.07
N TYR A 93 12.69 0.86 -11.19
CA TYR A 93 13.72 0.19 -10.40
C TYR A 93 13.87 -1.29 -10.78
N THR A 94 15.10 -1.80 -10.76
CA THR A 94 15.42 -3.23 -10.90
C THR A 94 16.52 -3.60 -9.89
N PRO A 95 16.24 -4.46 -8.89
CA PRO A 95 14.94 -5.10 -8.59
C PRO A 95 13.87 -4.08 -8.20
N ARG A 96 12.60 -4.51 -8.23
CA ARG A 96 11.47 -3.67 -7.80
C ARG A 96 11.64 -3.25 -6.34
N VAL A 97 11.15 -2.07 -6.02
CA VAL A 97 11.12 -1.50 -4.66
C VAL A 97 9.68 -1.23 -4.25
N SER A 98 9.43 -1.19 -2.95
CA SER A 98 8.13 -0.78 -2.44
C SER A 98 7.94 0.73 -2.63
N THR A 99 6.72 1.13 -2.99
CA THR A 99 6.37 2.53 -3.32
C THR A 99 5.06 2.93 -2.68
N ILE A 100 4.96 4.18 -2.26
CA ILE A 100 3.79 4.72 -1.55
C ILE A 100 3.36 6.04 -2.19
N ALA A 101 2.08 6.15 -2.52
CA ALA A 101 1.45 7.40 -2.95
C ALA A 101 0.32 7.75 -1.97
N VAL A 102 0.39 8.94 -1.35
CA VAL A 102 -0.62 9.43 -0.40
C VAL A 102 -1.33 10.64 -1.00
N GLY A 103 -2.66 10.58 -1.08
CA GLY A 103 -3.47 11.63 -1.69
C GLY A 103 -2.99 11.94 -3.11
N ASP A 104 -2.79 13.23 -3.38
CA ASP A 104 -2.20 13.74 -4.62
C ASP A 104 -0.70 14.08 -4.47
N GLY A 105 -0.08 13.70 -3.34
CA GLY A 105 1.33 13.96 -3.05
C GLY A 105 2.30 13.14 -3.91
N GLU A 106 3.59 13.46 -3.79
CA GLU A 106 4.67 12.74 -4.47
C GLU A 106 4.76 11.27 -4.05
N VAL A 107 5.21 10.42 -4.96
CA VAL A 107 5.43 9.01 -4.66
C VAL A 107 6.73 8.86 -3.89
N THR A 108 6.65 8.23 -2.72
CA THR A 108 7.81 7.89 -1.90
C THR A 108 8.30 6.48 -2.24
N THR A 109 9.61 6.30 -2.35
CA THR A 109 10.24 5.00 -2.51
C THR A 109 10.76 4.50 -1.17
N CYS A 110 10.39 3.28 -0.80
CA CYS A 110 10.88 2.61 0.40
C CYS A 110 11.96 1.62 -0.03
N ALA A 111 13.21 2.07 -0.05
CA ALA A 111 14.34 1.16 -0.20
C ALA A 111 14.42 0.25 1.03
N LEU A 112 14.61 -1.04 0.81
CA LEU A 112 15.04 -1.94 1.87
C LEU A 112 16.40 -1.42 2.34
N GLY A 113 16.49 -0.99 3.61
CA GLY A 113 17.79 -0.73 4.22
C GLY A 113 18.65 -1.97 4.06
N GLY A 114 19.89 -1.77 3.61
CA GLY A 114 20.89 -2.83 3.44
C GLY A 114 21.24 -3.52 4.75
#